data_AF-K9WI56-F1
#
_entry.id   AF-K9WI56-F1
#
_cell.length_a   1.000
_cell.length_b   1.000
_cell.length_c   1.000
_cell.angle_alpha   90.00
_cell.angle_beta   90.00
_cell.angle_gamma   90.00
#
_symmetry.space_group_name_H-M   'P 1'
#
loop_
_entity.id
_entity.type
_entity.pdbx_description
1 polymer ?
#
loop_
_entity_poly.entity_id
_entity_poly.type
_entity_poly.pdbx_seq_one_letter_code
_entity_poly.pdbx_strand_id
1 'polypeptide(L)'
;MTTPSIQWYPGHIAKAERELKEQLKRVDVVLEVRDARIPLSTHHPQIPQWVGSKAKVLVLNRLDMITPAVRQLWISWFQQQGETAYFTNAQQGKGIREVSQATQSAGVQMNQRRRDRGMQPRPVRAVVIGFPNVGKSALINRLLGRRVVDSARRPGVTRQLRWVRISDQLELLDAPGVIPANLKNQQKAIKLAICDDIGDASYDNQRIAADLVELLQDLEAMAYGGLIPASPLKTRYELDPTPFSGEDYLRALADYRHQGDIERTARQLLHDFRKGVLGPIPLELPPDKS
;
A
#
# COMPACT_ATOMS: atom_id res chain seq x y z
N MET A 1 -5.96 5.36 -31.17
CA MET A 1 -6.18 5.57 -29.72
C MET A 1 -5.18 4.69 -29.00
N THR A 2 -4.25 5.26 -28.24
CA THR A 2 -3.25 4.49 -27.49
C THR A 2 -3.94 3.71 -26.37
N THR A 3 -3.71 2.40 -26.31
CA THR A 3 -4.27 1.56 -25.25
C THR A 3 -3.74 2.03 -23.89
N PRO A 4 -4.61 2.24 -22.88
CA PRO A 4 -4.16 2.65 -21.55
C PRO A 4 -3.22 1.59 -20.96
N SER A 5 -2.20 2.03 -20.22
CA SER A 5 -1.21 1.13 -19.60
C SER A 5 -1.82 0.12 -18.64
N ILE A 6 -3.01 0.44 -18.08
CA ILE A 6 -3.68 -0.36 -17.08
C ILE A 6 -5.12 -0.68 -17.48
N GLN A 7 -5.48 -1.97 -17.41
CA GLN A 7 -6.82 -2.50 -17.67
C GLN A 7 -7.50 -2.94 -16.36
N TRP A 8 -8.71 -2.43 -16.13
CA TRP A 8 -9.50 -2.70 -14.93
C TRP A 8 -10.59 -3.74 -15.19
N TYR A 9 -11.02 -4.42 -14.12
CA TYR A 9 -12.12 -5.40 -14.14
C TYR A 9 -13.28 -4.92 -13.26
N PRO A 10 -14.21 -4.09 -13.78
CA PRO A 10 -15.19 -3.36 -12.98
C PRO A 10 -16.17 -4.27 -12.20
N GLY A 11 -16.56 -5.41 -12.78
CA GLY A 11 -17.50 -6.34 -12.15
C GLY A 11 -16.96 -6.94 -10.84
N HIS A 12 -15.69 -7.37 -10.83
CA HIS A 12 -15.03 -7.89 -9.63
C HIS A 12 -14.85 -6.81 -8.57
N ILE A 13 -14.49 -5.60 -9.00
CA ILE A 13 -14.31 -4.44 -8.13
C ILE A 13 -15.62 -4.08 -7.42
N ALA A 14 -16.71 -3.93 -8.18
CA ALA A 14 -18.03 -3.57 -7.64
C ALA A 14 -18.56 -4.63 -6.66
N LYS A 15 -18.31 -5.93 -6.94
CA LYS A 15 -18.67 -7.02 -6.02
C LYS A 15 -17.92 -6.90 -4.69
N ALA A 16 -16.60 -6.74 -4.73
CA ALA A 16 -15.77 -6.61 -3.53
C ALA A 16 -16.15 -5.37 -2.69
N GLU A 17 -16.43 -4.26 -3.36
CA GLU A 17 -16.88 -3.02 -2.72
C GLU A 17 -18.23 -3.21 -1.99
N ARG A 18 -19.20 -3.86 -2.64
CA ARG A 18 -20.51 -4.16 -2.05
C ARG A 18 -20.38 -5.09 -0.84
N GLU A 19 -19.58 -6.14 -0.95
CA GLU A 19 -19.32 -7.08 0.16
C GLU A 19 -18.66 -6.37 1.35
N LEU A 20 -17.67 -5.49 1.11
CA LEU A 20 -17.06 -4.68 2.15
C LEU A 20 -18.09 -3.75 2.84
N LYS A 21 -18.94 -3.07 2.08
CA LYS A 21 -19.98 -2.16 2.62
C LYS A 21 -20.93 -2.86 3.58
N GLU A 22 -21.33 -4.10 3.28
CA GLU A 22 -22.18 -4.87 4.20
C GLU A 22 -21.46 -5.21 5.51
N GLN A 23 -20.16 -5.52 5.45
CA GLN A 23 -19.37 -5.79 6.66
C GLN A 23 -19.09 -4.54 7.49
N LEU A 24 -18.91 -3.39 6.83
CA LEU A 24 -18.69 -2.11 7.51
C LEU A 24 -19.87 -1.72 8.42
N LYS A 25 -21.07 -2.25 8.21
CA LYS A 25 -22.21 -2.06 9.14
C LYS A 25 -22.00 -2.76 10.49
N ARG A 26 -21.11 -3.76 10.56
CA ARG A 26 -20.88 -4.63 11.72
C ARG A 26 -19.57 -4.33 12.45
N VAL A 27 -18.81 -3.32 12.01
CA VAL A 27 -17.50 -2.95 12.57
C VAL A 27 -17.59 -1.62 13.31
N ASP A 28 -16.77 -1.49 14.34
CA ASP A 28 -16.63 -0.33 15.21
C ASP A 28 -15.39 0.51 14.85
N VAL A 29 -14.34 -0.13 14.34
CA VAL A 29 -13.04 0.49 14.01
C VAL A 29 -12.61 0.07 12.60
N VAL A 30 -12.02 1.01 11.86
CA VAL A 30 -11.46 0.77 10.53
C VAL A 30 -9.95 0.99 10.56
N LEU A 31 -9.18 -0.03 10.19
CA LEU A 31 -7.75 0.07 9.95
C LEU A 31 -7.53 0.26 8.45
N GLU A 32 -7.20 1.48 8.03
CA GLU A 32 -6.86 1.79 6.64
C GLU A 32 -5.37 1.52 6.43
N VAL A 33 -5.03 0.49 5.65
CA VAL A 33 -3.65 0.13 5.33
C VAL A 33 -3.27 0.66 3.96
N ARG A 34 -2.18 1.43 3.90
CA ARG A 34 -1.60 2.03 2.70
C ARG A 34 -0.13 1.62 2.55
N ASP A 35 0.40 1.68 1.33
CA ASP A 35 1.84 1.48 1.06
C ASP A 35 2.57 2.79 1.33
N ALA A 36 3.60 2.76 2.19
CA ALA A 36 4.38 3.92 2.58
C ALA A 36 5.15 4.57 1.41
N ARG A 37 5.41 3.83 0.33
CA ARG A 37 6.04 4.37 -0.89
C ARG A 37 5.08 5.24 -1.70
N ILE A 38 3.77 4.97 -1.60
CA ILE A 38 2.72 5.65 -2.36
C ILE A 38 1.45 5.93 -1.51
N PRO A 39 1.54 6.72 -0.42
CA PRO A 39 0.45 6.89 0.55
C PRO A 39 -0.83 7.55 0.00
N LEU A 40 -0.75 8.32 -1.08
CA LEU A 40 -1.89 9.00 -1.71
C LEU A 40 -2.48 8.19 -2.87
N SER A 41 -1.66 7.43 -3.59
CA SER A 41 -2.16 6.50 -4.63
C SER A 41 -2.88 5.30 -4.03
N THR A 42 -2.48 4.83 -2.84
CA THR A 42 -3.14 3.73 -2.12
C THR A 42 -4.28 4.20 -1.20
N HIS A 43 -4.72 5.45 -1.33
CA HIS A 43 -5.94 5.95 -0.67
C HIS A 43 -7.18 5.69 -1.52
N HIS A 44 -8.21 5.10 -0.92
CA HIS A 44 -9.49 4.88 -1.59
C HIS A 44 -10.44 6.08 -1.34
N PRO A 45 -11.02 6.70 -2.38
CA PRO A 45 -11.77 7.96 -2.23
C PRO A 45 -13.06 7.82 -1.42
N GLN A 46 -13.65 6.62 -1.35
CA GLN A 46 -14.84 6.38 -0.53
C GLN A 46 -14.56 6.11 0.96
N ILE A 47 -13.29 6.10 1.39
CA ILE A 47 -12.93 5.84 2.80
C ILE A 47 -13.66 6.77 3.77
N PRO A 48 -13.73 8.11 3.56
CA PRO A 48 -14.46 9.00 4.45
C PRO A 48 -15.93 8.60 4.62
N GLN A 49 -16.59 8.20 3.53
CA GLN A 49 -17.98 7.74 3.55
C GLN A 49 -18.15 6.41 4.29
N TRP A 50 -17.24 5.47 4.09
CA TRP A 50 -17.27 4.14 4.72
C TRP A 50 -17.01 4.18 6.22
N VAL A 51 -16.05 5.01 6.62
CA VAL A 51 -15.70 5.24 8.02
C VAL A 51 -16.84 5.96 8.72
N GLY A 52 -17.34 7.06 8.15
CA GLY A 52 -18.36 7.88 8.78
C GLY A 52 -17.91 8.35 10.17
N SER A 53 -18.68 8.01 11.21
CA SER A 53 -18.36 8.33 12.61
C SER A 53 -17.53 7.28 13.35
N LYS A 54 -17.09 6.21 12.67
CA LYS A 54 -16.26 5.16 13.26
C LYS A 54 -14.85 5.67 13.53
N ALA A 55 -14.16 5.05 14.49
CA ALA A 55 -12.76 5.31 14.68
C ALA A 55 -11.94 4.78 13.49
N LYS A 56 -10.98 5.57 13.02
CA LYS A 56 -10.05 5.21 11.95
C LYS A 56 -8.62 5.15 12.48
N VAL A 57 -7.90 4.09 12.16
CA VAL A 57 -6.46 3.97 12.39
C VAL A 57 -5.78 3.89 11.03
N LEU A 58 -5.01 4.92 10.66
CA LEU A 58 -4.26 4.95 9.42
C LEU A 58 -2.92 4.23 9.62
N VAL A 59 -2.66 3.21 8.81
CA VAL A 59 -1.44 2.40 8.83
C VAL A 59 -0.68 2.56 7.52
N LEU A 60 0.56 3.05 7.58
CA LEU A 60 1.49 3.09 6.46
C LEU A 60 2.46 1.92 6.58
N ASN A 61 2.22 0.86 5.80
CA ASN A 61 3.04 -0.35 5.82
C ASN A 61 4.19 -0.26 4.82
N ARG A 62 5.18 -1.17 4.94
CA ARG A 62 6.45 -1.17 4.18
C ARG A 62 7.38 -0.02 4.56
N LEU A 63 7.45 0.28 5.87
CA LEU A 63 8.35 1.30 6.44
C LEU A 63 9.83 1.11 6.05
N ASP A 64 10.25 -0.13 5.79
CA ASP A 64 11.59 -0.48 5.31
C ASP A 64 11.90 0.04 3.90
N MET A 65 10.87 0.45 3.14
CA MET A 65 11.00 0.92 1.76
C MET A 65 11.09 2.44 1.63
N ILE A 66 11.14 3.18 2.74
CA ILE A 66 11.26 4.64 2.75
C ILE A 66 12.34 5.08 3.74
N THR A 67 12.97 6.23 3.49
CA THR A 67 13.98 6.78 4.39
C THR A 67 13.35 7.39 5.64
N PRO A 68 14.10 7.51 6.76
CA PRO A 68 13.62 8.21 7.96
C PRO A 68 13.19 9.66 7.70
N ALA A 69 13.89 10.36 6.80
CA ALA A 69 13.54 11.72 6.40
C ALA A 69 12.16 11.78 5.74
N VAL A 70 11.91 10.90 4.76
CA VAL A 70 10.61 10.79 4.08
C VAL A 70 9.50 10.40 5.05
N ARG A 71 9.77 9.49 5.98
CA ARG A 71 8.83 9.13 7.05
C ARG A 71 8.43 10.37 7.86
N GLN A 72 9.40 11.21 8.23
CA GLN A 72 9.13 12.40 9.02
C GLN A 72 8.28 13.41 8.25
N LEU A 73 8.54 13.60 6.96
CA LEU A 73 7.72 14.46 6.08
C LEU A 73 6.25 13.99 6.07
N TRP A 74 6.01 12.68 5.90
CA TRP A 74 4.66 12.12 5.94
C TRP A 74 4.01 12.24 7.32
N ILE A 75 4.74 12.02 8.42
CA ILE A 75 4.21 12.23 9.79
C ILE A 75 3.68 13.66 9.92
N SER A 76 4.51 14.65 9.59
CA SER A 76 4.13 16.06 9.69
C SER A 76 2.97 16.41 8.78
N TRP A 77 2.92 15.86 7.56
CA TRP A 77 1.82 16.11 6.64
C TRP A 77 0.49 15.54 7.15
N PHE A 78 0.44 14.27 7.57
CA PHE A 78 -0.78 13.66 8.10
C PHE A 78 -1.26 14.37 9.38
N GLN A 79 -0.34 14.77 10.27
CA GLN A 79 -0.68 15.56 11.47
C GLN A 79 -1.35 16.88 11.11
N GLN A 80 -0.86 17.58 10.07
CA GLN A 80 -1.50 18.80 9.56
C GLN A 80 -2.90 18.55 8.98
N GLN A 81 -3.13 17.36 8.43
CA GLN A 81 -4.47 16.92 7.99
C GLN A 81 -5.37 16.44 9.14
N GLY A 82 -4.91 16.53 10.40
CA GLY A 82 -5.64 16.02 11.57
C GLY A 82 -5.67 14.50 11.68
N GLU A 83 -4.79 13.80 10.96
CA GLU A 83 -4.67 12.35 10.99
C GLU A 83 -3.38 11.89 11.70
N THR A 84 -3.47 10.78 12.44
CA THR A 84 -2.28 10.11 13.00
C THR A 84 -1.95 8.88 12.17
N ALA A 85 -0.79 8.91 11.49
CA ALA A 85 -0.30 7.79 10.69
C ALA A 85 0.66 6.89 11.48
N TYR A 86 0.35 5.60 11.53
CA TYR A 86 1.18 4.57 12.19
C TYR A 86 2.00 3.82 11.15
N PHE A 87 3.33 3.91 11.24
CA PHE A 87 4.22 3.28 10.28
C PHE A 87 4.59 1.86 10.72
N THR A 88 4.48 0.90 9.80
CA THR A 88 4.75 -0.51 10.10
C THR A 88 5.64 -1.19 9.06
N ASN A 89 6.35 -2.21 9.50
CA ASN A 89 6.81 -3.29 8.64
C ASN A 89 6.11 -4.57 9.10
N ALA A 90 4.99 -4.91 8.47
CA ALA A 90 4.23 -6.11 8.80
C ALA A 90 4.99 -7.42 8.53
N GLN A 91 6.04 -7.40 7.69
CA GLN A 91 6.88 -8.59 7.49
C GLN A 91 7.86 -8.81 8.63
N GLN A 92 8.39 -7.75 9.25
CA GLN A 92 9.37 -7.84 10.34
C GLN A 92 8.80 -7.53 11.74
N GLY A 93 7.57 -7.05 11.84
CA GLY A 93 6.89 -6.75 13.11
C GLY A 93 7.13 -5.36 13.68
N LYS A 94 7.89 -4.48 12.99
CA LYS A 94 8.14 -3.10 13.44
C LYS A 94 6.84 -2.28 13.40
N GLY A 95 6.56 -1.50 14.45
CA GLY A 95 5.40 -0.60 14.53
C GLY A 95 4.06 -1.27 14.88
N ILE A 96 4.04 -2.59 15.06
CA ILE A 96 2.79 -3.36 15.27
C ILE A 96 2.19 -3.07 16.65
N ARG A 97 3.03 -2.83 17.66
CA ARG A 97 2.58 -2.55 19.03
C ARG A 97 1.77 -1.26 19.09
N GLU A 98 2.23 -0.22 18.39
CA GLU A 98 1.60 1.09 18.31
C GLU A 98 0.24 1.01 17.61
N VAL A 99 0.14 0.24 16.51
CA VAL A 99 -1.14 -0.03 15.84
C VAL A 99 -2.11 -0.80 16.75
N SER A 100 -1.61 -1.81 17.49
CA SER A 100 -2.41 -2.59 18.43
C SER A 100 -2.95 -1.71 19.56
N GLN A 101 -2.10 -0.86 20.15
CA GLN A 101 -2.49 0.10 21.18
C GLN A 101 -3.51 1.11 20.67
N ALA A 102 -3.31 1.68 19.48
CA ALA A 102 -4.25 2.61 18.87
C ALA A 102 -5.63 1.97 18.64
N THR A 103 -5.64 0.72 18.14
CA THR A 103 -6.87 -0.05 17.90
C THR A 103 -7.61 -0.37 19.20
N GLN A 104 -6.88 -0.77 20.24
CA GLN A 104 -7.44 -1.07 21.56
C GLN A 104 -7.99 0.19 22.23
N SER A 105 -7.26 1.31 22.21
CA SER A 105 -7.71 2.59 22.75
C SER A 105 -9.00 3.08 22.08
N ALA A 106 -9.11 2.98 20.76
CA ALA A 106 -10.34 3.28 20.03
C ALA A 106 -11.51 2.38 20.50
N GLY A 107 -11.20 1.11 20.75
CA GLY A 107 -12.14 0.14 21.28
C GLY A 107 -12.64 0.43 22.71
N VAL A 108 -11.72 0.80 23.61
CA VAL A 108 -12.04 1.18 25.00
C VAL A 108 -12.95 2.40 25.03
N GLN A 109 -12.62 3.45 24.26
CA GLN A 109 -13.46 4.65 24.16
C GLN A 109 -14.87 4.33 23.63
N MET A 110 -14.98 3.43 22.65
CA MET A 110 -16.28 2.99 22.13
C MET A 110 -17.10 2.26 23.21
N ASN A 111 -16.49 1.34 23.95
CA ASN A 111 -17.17 0.62 25.02
C ASN A 111 -17.56 1.53 26.20
N GLN A 112 -16.77 2.58 26.48
CA GLN A 112 -17.17 3.59 27.46
C GLN A 112 -18.45 4.31 27.00
N ARG A 113 -18.49 4.80 25.75
CA ARG A 113 -19.71 5.42 25.19
C ARG A 113 -20.92 4.48 25.18
N ARG A 114 -20.71 3.17 25.08
CA ARG A 114 -21.79 2.17 25.20
C ARG A 114 -22.34 2.12 26.62
N ARG A 115 -21.46 2.07 27.62
CA ARG A 115 -21.83 2.08 29.04
C ARG A 115 -22.58 3.35 29.41
N ASP A 116 -22.12 4.50 28.93
CA ASP A 116 -22.77 5.81 29.16
C ASP A 116 -24.21 5.84 28.59
N ARG A 117 -24.53 4.96 27.64
CA ARG A 117 -25.86 4.77 27.04
C ARG A 117 -26.62 3.57 27.61
N GLY A 118 -26.14 2.97 28.71
CA GLY A 118 -26.78 1.81 29.35
C GLY A 118 -26.60 0.47 28.60
N MET A 119 -25.72 0.39 27.60
CA MET A 119 -25.46 -0.83 26.86
C MET A 119 -24.31 -1.63 27.47
N GLN A 120 -24.40 -2.97 27.41
CA GLN A 120 -23.32 -3.86 27.81
C GLN A 120 -22.10 -3.72 26.88
N PRO A 121 -20.86 -3.76 27.42
CA PRO A 121 -19.67 -3.78 26.59
C PRO A 121 -19.61 -5.09 25.79
N ARG A 122 -19.04 -5.01 24.59
CA ARG A 122 -18.77 -6.19 23.75
C ARG A 122 -17.39 -6.08 23.10
N PRO A 123 -16.82 -7.18 22.60
CA PRO A 123 -15.58 -7.13 21.83
C PRO A 123 -15.71 -6.11 20.68
N VAL A 124 -14.64 -5.36 20.49
CA VAL A 124 -14.53 -4.32 19.47
C VAL A 124 -14.27 -5.02 18.16
N ARG A 125 -15.11 -4.71 17.17
CA ARG A 125 -14.98 -5.29 15.84
C ARG A 125 -14.23 -4.32 14.95
N ALA A 126 -13.06 -4.73 14.48
CA ALA A 126 -12.23 -3.95 13.60
C ALA A 126 -12.15 -4.61 12.22
N VAL A 127 -12.07 -3.82 11.15
CA VAL A 127 -11.82 -4.31 9.79
C VAL A 127 -10.54 -3.71 9.24
N VAL A 128 -9.75 -4.54 8.56
CA VAL A 128 -8.55 -4.08 7.85
C VAL A 128 -8.90 -3.88 6.38
N ILE A 129 -8.79 -2.65 5.89
CA ILE A 129 -9.12 -2.27 4.51
C ILE A 129 -7.93 -1.61 3.82
N GLY A 130 -7.92 -1.66 2.49
CA GLY A 130 -6.86 -1.10 1.67
C GLY A 130 -6.78 -1.80 0.32
N PHE A 131 -5.88 -1.33 -0.54
CA PHE A 131 -5.64 -1.93 -1.86
C PHE A 131 -5.14 -3.38 -1.74
N PRO A 132 -5.20 -4.20 -2.80
CA PRO A 132 -4.51 -5.47 -2.86
C PRO A 132 -3.03 -5.35 -2.47
N ASN A 133 -2.46 -6.43 -1.94
CA ASN A 133 -1.03 -6.58 -1.65
C ASN A 133 -0.36 -5.56 -0.69
N VAL A 134 -0.99 -4.46 -0.27
CA VAL A 134 -0.40 -3.45 0.67
C VAL A 134 0.05 -4.03 2.02
N GLY A 135 -0.31 -5.28 2.34
CA GLY A 135 0.17 -6.03 3.49
C GLY A 135 -0.88 -6.28 4.58
N LYS A 136 -2.17 -6.17 4.26
CA LYS A 136 -3.31 -6.41 5.18
C LYS A 136 -3.19 -7.73 5.94
N SER A 137 -3.07 -8.87 5.24
CA SER A 137 -3.01 -10.20 5.88
C SER A 137 -1.73 -10.39 6.71
N ALA A 138 -0.60 -9.79 6.29
CA ALA A 138 0.62 -9.79 7.09
C ALA A 138 0.44 -8.99 8.38
N LEU A 139 -0.19 -7.81 8.30
CA LEU A 139 -0.52 -6.98 9.45
C LEU A 139 -1.42 -7.74 10.44
N ILE A 140 -2.47 -8.41 9.94
CA ILE A 140 -3.37 -9.24 10.76
C ILE A 140 -2.61 -10.35 11.48
N ASN A 141 -1.81 -11.14 10.76
CA ASN A 141 -1.01 -12.21 11.36
C ASN A 141 -0.04 -11.69 12.43
N ARG A 142 0.55 -10.51 12.24
CA ARG A 142 1.42 -9.89 13.23
C ARG A 142 0.67 -9.39 14.44
N LEU A 143 -0.48 -8.75 14.26
CA LEU A 143 -1.35 -8.34 15.37
C LEU A 143 -1.84 -9.54 16.20
N LEU A 144 -2.00 -10.70 15.55
CA LEU A 144 -2.38 -11.96 16.21
C LEU A 144 -1.21 -12.71 16.86
N GLY A 145 0.04 -12.35 16.55
CA GLY A 145 1.23 -13.10 16.98
C GLY A 145 1.36 -14.51 16.38
N ARG A 146 0.48 -14.91 15.45
CA ARG A 146 0.48 -16.23 14.80
C ARG A 146 -0.09 -16.13 13.38
N ARG A 147 0.28 -17.08 12.52
CA ARG A 147 -0.24 -17.16 11.15
C ARG A 147 -1.64 -17.78 11.14
N VAL A 148 -2.67 -16.96 10.90
CA VAL A 148 -4.09 -17.39 10.83
C VAL A 148 -4.68 -17.17 9.44
N VAL A 149 -4.16 -16.18 8.72
CA VAL A 149 -4.61 -15.79 7.39
C VAL A 149 -3.48 -16.03 6.40
N ASP A 150 -3.80 -16.52 5.21
CA ASP A 150 -2.80 -16.62 4.15
C ASP A 150 -2.33 -15.25 3.70
N SER A 151 -1.01 -15.10 3.63
CA SER A 151 -0.36 -13.87 3.18
C SER A 151 0.55 -14.23 2.02
N ALA A 152 0.12 -13.88 0.81
CA ALA A 152 0.91 -14.00 -0.41
C ALA A 152 0.67 -12.78 -1.30
N ARG A 153 1.69 -12.39 -2.07
CA ARG A 153 1.64 -11.27 -3.04
C ARG A 153 1.01 -11.75 -4.35
N ARG A 154 -0.24 -12.19 -4.29
CA ARG A 154 -1.06 -12.54 -5.46
C ARG A 154 -2.48 -12.03 -5.22
N PRO A 155 -3.12 -11.37 -6.20
CA PRO A 155 -4.51 -10.96 -6.08
C PRO A 155 -5.42 -12.16 -5.75
N GLY A 156 -6.44 -11.92 -4.92
CA GLY A 156 -7.44 -12.94 -4.60
C GLY A 156 -6.96 -14.05 -3.65
N VAL A 157 -5.91 -13.83 -2.84
CA VAL A 157 -5.51 -14.75 -1.75
C VAL A 157 -6.56 -14.74 -0.63
N THR A 158 -7.00 -13.56 -0.18
CA THR A 158 -8.18 -13.44 0.69
C THR A 158 -9.43 -13.57 -0.16
N ARG A 159 -10.05 -14.76 -0.16
CA ARG A 159 -11.27 -15.06 -0.95
C ARG A 159 -12.56 -14.97 -0.16
N GLN A 160 -12.48 -15.01 1.17
CA GLN A 160 -13.64 -15.01 2.06
C GLN A 160 -13.37 -14.12 3.27
N LEU A 161 -14.39 -13.35 3.65
CA LEU A 161 -14.42 -12.51 4.84
C LEU A 161 -14.41 -13.39 6.09
N ARG A 162 -13.34 -13.34 6.88
CA ARG A 162 -13.21 -14.13 8.11
C ARG A 162 -12.96 -13.24 9.32
N TRP A 163 -13.77 -13.43 10.36
CA TRP A 163 -13.53 -12.85 11.68
C TRP A 163 -12.48 -13.66 12.43
N VAL A 164 -11.50 -12.97 12.98
CA VAL A 164 -10.40 -13.54 13.76
C VAL A 164 -10.31 -12.81 15.09
N ARG A 165 -10.51 -13.52 16.19
CA ARG A 165 -10.39 -12.97 17.54
C ARG A 165 -8.91 -12.80 17.90
N ILE A 166 -8.49 -11.57 18.22
CA ILE A 166 -7.14 -11.27 18.74
C ILE A 166 -7.11 -11.45 20.24
N SER A 167 -8.13 -10.92 20.93
CA SER A 167 -8.27 -10.98 22.38
C SER A 167 -9.74 -11.01 22.73
N ASP A 168 -10.07 -11.11 24.01
CA ASP A 168 -11.46 -10.98 24.48
C ASP A 168 -12.08 -9.61 24.19
N GLN A 169 -11.26 -8.63 23.81
CA GLN A 169 -11.68 -7.27 23.58
C GLN A 169 -11.65 -6.87 22.09
N LEU A 170 -11.06 -7.69 21.20
CA LEU A 170 -10.82 -7.31 19.80
C LEU A 170 -11.00 -8.47 18.82
N GLU A 171 -11.86 -8.26 17.82
CA GLU A 171 -12.06 -9.13 16.65
C GLU A 171 -11.65 -8.38 15.38
N LEU A 172 -10.84 -8.99 14.51
CA LEU A 172 -10.46 -8.46 13.21
C LEU A 172 -11.15 -9.19 12.08
N LEU A 173 -11.67 -8.43 11.13
CA LEU A 173 -12.12 -8.93 9.86
C LEU A 173 -11.02 -8.74 8.81
N ASP A 174 -10.56 -9.84 8.21
CA ASP A 174 -9.76 -9.78 6.99
C ASP A 174 -10.68 -9.54 5.79
N ALA A 175 -10.54 -8.37 5.16
CA ALA A 175 -11.28 -8.01 3.96
C ALA A 175 -10.39 -8.12 2.71
N PRO A 176 -10.94 -8.58 1.56
CA PRO A 176 -10.21 -8.56 0.31
C PRO A 176 -9.75 -7.13 -0.03
N GLY A 177 -8.69 -7.01 -0.83
CA GLY A 177 -8.24 -5.71 -1.29
C GLY A 177 -9.32 -5.03 -2.14
N VAL A 178 -9.58 -3.76 -1.88
CA VAL A 178 -10.61 -2.99 -2.60
C VAL A 178 -9.94 -1.87 -3.38
N ILE A 179 -10.31 -1.77 -4.65
CA ILE A 179 -9.78 -0.80 -5.61
C ILE A 179 -10.94 0.09 -6.06
N PRO A 180 -10.75 1.39 -6.35
CA PRO A 180 -11.81 2.22 -6.92
C PRO A 180 -12.22 1.72 -8.31
N ALA A 181 -13.53 1.66 -8.59
CA ALA A 181 -14.06 1.24 -9.90
C ALA A 181 -13.61 2.14 -11.07
N ASN A 182 -13.20 3.38 -10.78
CA ASN A 182 -12.76 4.34 -11.79
C ASN A 182 -11.49 5.07 -11.35
N LEU A 183 -10.33 4.46 -11.60
CA LEU A 183 -9.04 5.13 -11.43
C LEU A 183 -8.64 5.86 -12.71
N LYS A 184 -9.16 7.08 -12.90
CA LYS A 184 -8.88 7.90 -14.10
C LYS A 184 -7.44 8.39 -14.18
N ASN A 185 -6.80 8.60 -13.03
CA ASN A 185 -5.44 9.13 -12.97
C ASN A 185 -4.43 8.02 -13.28
N GLN A 186 -3.87 8.03 -14.49
CA GLN A 186 -2.90 7.05 -14.95
C GLN A 186 -1.57 7.11 -14.18
N GLN A 187 -1.13 8.29 -13.72
CA GLN A 187 0.10 8.39 -12.91
C GLN A 187 -0.05 7.62 -11.59
N LYS A 188 -1.21 7.72 -10.93
CA LYS A 188 -1.52 6.89 -9.75
C LYS A 188 -1.59 5.40 -10.09
N ALA A 189 -2.18 5.08 -11.24
CA ALA A 189 -2.31 3.71 -11.72
C ALA A 189 -0.92 3.06 -11.93
N ILE A 190 -0.02 3.75 -12.64
CA ILE A 190 1.36 3.32 -12.88
C ILE A 190 2.08 3.06 -11.55
N LYS A 191 2.00 4.00 -10.60
CA LYS A 191 2.58 3.83 -9.25
C LYS A 191 2.05 2.59 -8.53
N LEU A 192 0.74 2.32 -8.61
CA LEU A 192 0.15 1.10 -8.05
C LEU A 192 0.69 -0.18 -8.72
N ALA A 193 0.88 -0.16 -10.05
CA ALA A 193 1.46 -1.29 -10.78
C ALA A 193 2.91 -1.53 -10.40
N ILE A 194 3.74 -0.48 -10.38
CA ILE A 194 5.15 -0.54 -9.95
C ILE A 194 5.23 -1.14 -8.53
N CYS A 195 4.36 -0.69 -7.63
CA CYS A 195 4.33 -1.11 -6.24
C CYS A 195 3.73 -2.50 -5.99
N ASP A 196 3.17 -3.15 -7.02
CA ASP A 196 2.43 -4.42 -6.94
C ASP A 196 1.16 -4.34 -6.07
N ASP A 197 0.53 -3.17 -5.97
CA ASP A 197 -0.69 -2.96 -5.17
C ASP A 197 -1.99 -3.17 -5.98
N ILE A 198 -1.84 -3.55 -7.26
CA ILE A 198 -2.88 -4.03 -8.16
C ILE A 198 -2.38 -5.29 -8.88
N GLY A 199 -3.29 -6.07 -9.46
CA GLY A 199 -2.93 -7.34 -10.09
C GLY A 199 -2.07 -7.19 -11.34
N ASP A 200 -1.13 -8.11 -11.53
CA ASP A 200 -0.25 -8.21 -12.70
C ASP A 200 -1.00 -8.37 -14.03
N ALA A 201 -2.15 -9.06 -14.01
CA ALA A 201 -3.04 -9.17 -15.17
C ALA A 201 -3.56 -7.81 -15.68
N SER A 202 -3.42 -6.73 -14.90
CA SER A 202 -3.91 -5.41 -15.27
C SER A 202 -2.91 -4.58 -16.08
N TYR A 203 -1.65 -4.99 -16.27
CA TYR A 203 -0.65 -4.16 -16.93
C TYR A 203 0.42 -4.97 -17.68
N ASP A 204 1.11 -4.30 -18.62
CA ASP A 204 2.27 -4.85 -19.31
C ASP A 204 3.56 -4.59 -18.51
N ASN A 205 4.37 -5.62 -18.28
CA ASN A 205 5.56 -5.50 -17.43
C ASN A 205 6.62 -4.58 -18.05
N GLN A 206 6.82 -4.63 -19.37
CA GLN A 206 7.86 -3.85 -20.05
C GLN A 206 7.52 -2.36 -19.95
N ARG A 207 6.25 -2.01 -20.21
CA ARG A 207 5.79 -0.63 -20.09
C ARG A 207 5.90 -0.10 -18.66
N ILE A 208 5.45 -0.86 -17.66
CA ILE A 208 5.53 -0.43 -16.26
C ILE A 208 6.99 -0.37 -15.77
N ALA A 209 7.87 -1.22 -16.28
CA ALA A 209 9.29 -1.16 -16.00
C ALA A 209 9.95 0.08 -16.62
N ALA A 210 9.60 0.44 -17.85
CA ALA A 210 10.02 1.69 -18.48
C ALA A 210 9.51 2.92 -17.70
N ASP A 211 8.22 2.94 -17.32
CA ASP A 211 7.64 4.00 -16.50
C ASP A 211 8.37 4.13 -15.14
N LEU A 212 8.81 3.02 -14.54
CA LEU A 212 9.63 3.04 -13.32
C LEU A 212 10.98 3.70 -13.57
N VAL A 213 11.65 3.41 -14.69
CA VAL A 213 12.94 4.04 -15.01
C VAL A 213 12.78 5.56 -15.09
N GLU A 214 11.79 6.03 -15.84
CA GLU A 214 11.51 7.46 -15.99
C GLU A 214 11.17 8.13 -14.65
N LEU A 215 10.31 7.49 -13.84
CA LEU A 215 10.00 8.00 -12.50
C LEU A 215 11.23 8.06 -11.59
N LEU A 216 12.16 7.11 -11.68
CA LEU A 216 13.39 7.16 -10.91
C LEU A 216 14.30 8.30 -11.39
N GLN A 217 14.46 8.48 -12.70
CA GLN A 217 15.23 9.59 -13.27
C GLN A 217 14.65 10.95 -12.84
N ASP A 218 13.32 11.11 -12.88
CA ASP A 218 12.64 12.33 -12.44
C ASP A 218 12.90 12.61 -10.95
N LEU A 219 12.79 11.59 -10.10
CA LEU A 219 13.03 11.72 -8.66
C LEU A 219 14.49 12.10 -8.34
N GLU A 220 15.44 11.61 -9.13
CA GLU A 220 16.85 12.01 -9.02
C GLU A 220 17.09 13.44 -9.49
N ALA A 221 16.50 13.82 -10.64
CA ALA A 221 16.64 15.14 -11.23
C ALA A 221 16.02 16.25 -10.36
N MET A 222 14.92 15.96 -9.66
CA MET A 222 14.28 16.89 -8.71
C MET A 222 15.16 17.21 -7.48
N ALA A 223 16.36 16.63 -7.37
CA ALA A 223 17.35 16.94 -6.36
C ALA A 223 16.79 16.87 -4.92
N TYR A 224 16.02 15.82 -4.63
CA TYR A 224 15.55 15.52 -3.28
C TYR A 224 16.73 15.08 -2.40
N GLY A 225 17.56 16.05 -1.99
CA GLY A 225 18.84 15.89 -1.29
C GLY A 225 18.81 14.86 -0.16
N GLY A 226 19.23 13.63 -0.48
CA GLY A 226 19.32 12.52 0.48
C GLY A 226 18.00 11.84 0.85
N LEU A 227 16.87 12.15 0.19
CA LEU A 227 15.59 11.46 0.45
C LEU A 227 15.53 10.07 -0.22
N ILE A 228 16.30 9.87 -1.29
CA ILE A 228 16.43 8.61 -2.04
C ILE A 228 17.91 8.22 -2.22
N PRO A 229 18.22 6.94 -2.46
CA PRO A 229 19.57 6.50 -2.83
C PRO A 229 20.06 7.17 -4.12
N ALA A 230 21.35 7.49 -4.18
CA ALA A 230 21.97 8.07 -5.39
C ALA A 230 22.20 6.99 -6.46
N SER A 231 21.74 7.26 -7.68
CA SER A 231 21.90 6.43 -8.87
C SER A 231 21.56 4.96 -8.61
N PRO A 232 20.34 4.63 -8.13
CA PRO A 232 20.01 3.27 -7.69
C PRO A 232 20.08 2.28 -8.85
N LEU A 233 19.68 2.69 -10.06
CA LEU A 233 19.77 1.88 -11.27
C LEU A 233 21.23 1.63 -11.66
N LYS A 234 22.06 2.68 -11.73
CA LYS A 234 23.50 2.56 -12.03
C LYS A 234 24.23 1.70 -11.00
N THR A 235 23.92 1.86 -9.72
CA THR A 235 24.52 1.07 -8.64
C THR A 235 24.14 -0.41 -8.74
N ARG A 236 22.88 -0.71 -9.09
CA ARG A 236 22.40 -2.10 -9.18
C ARG A 236 22.82 -2.81 -10.47
N TYR A 237 22.79 -2.09 -11.59
CA TYR A 237 22.90 -2.63 -12.93
C TYR A 237 24.20 -2.27 -13.64
N GLU A 238 25.02 -1.41 -13.06
CA GLU A 238 26.27 -0.88 -13.65
C GLU A 238 26.03 -0.18 -14.99
N LEU A 239 24.79 0.25 -15.24
CA LEU A 239 24.36 0.96 -16.44
C LEU A 239 23.68 2.26 -16.06
N ASP A 240 24.21 3.37 -16.56
CA ASP A 240 23.71 4.72 -16.29
C ASP A 240 22.38 4.95 -17.03
N PRO A 241 21.27 5.26 -16.34
CA PRO A 241 20.00 5.49 -16.99
C PRO A 241 19.92 6.85 -17.70
N THR A 242 20.73 7.84 -17.29
CA THR A 242 20.60 9.24 -17.71
C THR A 242 20.48 9.48 -19.22
N PRO A 243 21.23 8.82 -20.11
CA PRO A 243 21.16 9.09 -21.55
C PRO A 243 19.98 8.39 -22.26
N PHE A 244 19.18 7.59 -21.55
CA PHE A 244 18.14 6.75 -22.14
C PHE A 244 16.73 7.23 -21.75
N SER A 245 15.77 6.99 -22.66
CA SER A 245 14.35 6.89 -22.28
C SER A 245 14.11 5.63 -21.43
N GLY A 246 12.95 5.50 -20.77
CA GLY A 246 12.65 4.30 -20.00
C GLY A 246 12.66 3.01 -20.84
N GLU A 247 12.11 3.07 -22.07
CA GLU A 247 12.11 1.94 -23.01
C GLU A 247 13.52 1.61 -23.51
N ASP A 248 14.31 2.62 -23.88
CA ASP A 248 15.65 2.40 -24.42
C ASP A 248 16.62 1.91 -23.34
N TYR A 249 16.46 2.36 -22.09
CA TYR A 249 17.20 1.82 -20.96
C TYR A 249 16.90 0.34 -20.78
N LEU A 250 15.63 -0.04 -20.86
CA LEU A 250 15.21 -1.43 -20.69
C LEU A 250 15.79 -2.33 -21.79
N ARG A 251 15.78 -1.87 -23.05
CA ARG A 251 16.43 -2.57 -24.17
C ARG A 251 17.93 -2.71 -23.96
N ALA A 252 18.61 -1.60 -23.64
CA ALA A 252 20.05 -1.60 -23.40
C ALA A 252 20.45 -2.52 -22.22
N LEU A 253 19.66 -2.52 -21.14
CA LEU A 253 19.88 -3.39 -19.99
C LEU A 253 19.63 -4.87 -20.35
N ALA A 254 18.64 -5.15 -21.18
CA ALA A 254 18.34 -6.51 -21.64
C ALA A 254 19.49 -7.07 -22.50
N ASP A 255 20.04 -6.27 -23.41
CA ASP A 255 21.21 -6.64 -24.20
C ASP A 255 22.43 -6.87 -23.29
N TYR A 256 22.62 -6.00 -22.31
CA TYR A 256 23.77 -6.05 -21.40
C TYR A 256 23.75 -7.24 -20.42
N ARG A 257 22.59 -7.64 -19.87
CA ARG A 257 22.50 -8.65 -18.78
C ARG A 257 21.67 -9.89 -19.10
N HIS A 258 20.83 -9.84 -20.12
CA HIS A 258 19.79 -10.85 -20.36
C HIS A 258 19.69 -11.33 -21.81
N GLN A 259 20.75 -11.16 -22.61
CA GLN A 259 20.81 -11.64 -24.00
C GLN A 259 19.66 -11.08 -24.87
N GLY A 260 19.24 -9.84 -24.61
CA GLY A 260 18.15 -9.19 -25.31
C GLY A 260 16.74 -9.55 -24.82
N ASP A 261 16.59 -10.35 -23.75
CA ASP A 261 15.28 -10.69 -23.19
C ASP A 261 14.70 -9.51 -22.35
N ILE A 262 13.92 -8.67 -23.02
CA ILE A 262 13.29 -7.48 -22.44
C ILE A 262 12.26 -7.84 -21.35
N GLU A 263 11.45 -8.89 -21.55
CA GLU A 263 10.41 -9.28 -20.58
C GLU A 263 11.04 -9.76 -19.27
N ARG A 264 12.09 -10.58 -19.35
CA ARG A 264 12.84 -11.02 -18.17
C ARG A 264 13.47 -9.83 -17.45
N THR A 265 14.05 -8.90 -18.20
CA THR A 265 14.66 -7.67 -17.66
C THR A 265 13.63 -6.81 -16.93
N ALA A 266 12.47 -6.60 -17.54
CA ALA A 266 11.37 -5.82 -16.96
C ALA A 266 10.90 -6.41 -15.64
N ARG A 267 10.66 -7.73 -15.60
CA ARG A 267 10.26 -8.43 -14.38
C ARG A 267 11.32 -8.35 -13.30
N GLN A 268 12.60 -8.50 -13.65
CA GLN A 268 13.70 -8.38 -12.69
C GLN A 268 13.78 -6.96 -12.12
N LEU A 269 13.65 -5.94 -12.97
CA LEU A 269 13.69 -4.54 -12.56
C LEU A 269 12.57 -4.20 -11.57
N LEU A 270 11.34 -4.58 -11.90
CA LEU A 270 10.19 -4.41 -11.01
C LEU A 270 10.36 -5.22 -9.72
N HIS A 271 10.89 -6.44 -9.80
CA HIS A 271 11.16 -7.26 -8.62
C HIS A 271 12.17 -6.62 -7.67
N ASP A 272 13.28 -6.13 -8.19
CA ASP A 272 14.35 -5.49 -7.42
C ASP A 272 13.83 -4.23 -6.71
N PHE A 273 13.00 -3.44 -7.39
CA PHE A 273 12.29 -2.32 -6.74
C PHE A 273 11.33 -2.82 -5.64
N ARG A 274 10.48 -3.81 -5.92
CA ARG A 274 9.46 -4.32 -4.97
C ARG A 274 10.04 -5.04 -3.74
N LYS A 275 11.31 -5.47 -3.83
CA LYS A 275 12.09 -6.10 -2.75
C LYS A 275 13.01 -5.14 -2.02
N GLY A 276 13.11 -3.89 -2.47
CA GLY A 276 13.97 -2.88 -1.86
C GLY A 276 15.45 -3.06 -2.18
N VAL A 277 15.78 -3.85 -3.21
CA VAL A 277 17.16 -4.06 -3.68
C VAL A 277 17.77 -2.77 -4.22
N LEU A 278 16.93 -1.92 -4.83
CA LEU A 278 17.30 -0.56 -5.25
C LEU A 278 17.43 0.44 -4.08
N GLY A 279 17.17 -0.01 -2.85
CA GLY A 279 17.12 0.81 -1.65
C GLY A 279 15.73 1.38 -1.34
N PRO A 280 15.63 2.20 -0.27
CA PRO A 280 14.36 2.77 0.19
C PRO A 280 13.93 3.95 -0.70
N ILE A 281 13.11 3.68 -1.70
CA ILE A 281 12.64 4.67 -2.66
C ILE A 281 11.11 4.86 -2.54
N PRO A 282 10.64 6.03 -2.06
CA PRO A 282 9.25 6.44 -2.21
C PRO A 282 8.98 6.90 -3.66
N LEU A 283 7.79 6.62 -4.18
CA LEU A 283 7.32 7.19 -5.46
C LEU A 283 6.37 8.39 -5.24
N GLU A 284 6.07 8.70 -3.99
CA GLU A 284 5.32 9.87 -3.56
C GLU A 284 5.98 10.54 -2.36
N LEU A 285 6.07 11.86 -2.44
CA LEU A 285 6.31 12.73 -1.31
C LEU A 285 5.03 13.48 -0.98
N PRO A 286 4.90 14.02 0.25
CA PRO A 286 3.77 14.88 0.57
C PRO A 286 3.71 16.05 -0.41
N PRO A 287 2.52 16.43 -0.90
CA PRO A 287 2.38 17.60 -1.76
C PRO A 287 2.77 18.86 -0.97
N ASP A 288 3.37 19.82 -1.68
CA ASP A 288 3.60 21.16 -1.13
C ASP A 288 2.26 21.79 -0.73
N LYS A 289 2.30 22.66 0.28
CA LYS A 289 1.10 23.37 0.75
C LYS A 289 0.49 24.16 -0.41
N SER A 290 -0.72 23.78 -0.83
CA SER A 290 -1.63 24.65 -1.57
C SER A 290 -2.39 25.54 -0.61
#